data_AF-A0A9N8DDG7-F1
#
_entry.id   AF-A0A9N8DDG7-F1
#
_cell.length_a   1.000
_cell.length_b   1.000
_cell.length_c   1.000
_cell.angle_alpha   90.00
_cell.angle_beta   90.00
_cell.angle_gamma   90.00
#
_symmetry.space_group_name_H-M   'P 1'
#
loop_
_entity.id
_entity.type
_entity.pdbx_description
1 polymer ?
#
loop_
_entity_poly.entity_id
_entity_poly.type
_entity_poly.pdbx_seq_one_letter_code
_entity_poly.pdbx_strand_id
1 'polypeptide(L)'
;METSATGASKKKGKRIYSFLDARRIARGHGFASKEEFLEYCCPGAYQLPKNPDVVWADDWRGWDDFLGVPYQEFEEARSIARKQLSGVVKSKEEYLTLFEQKKLDDDNPAFRLPYRPDLYYKTGWTGWDDWLEPDEKASS
;
A
#
# COMPACT_ATOMS: atom_id res chain seq x y z
N MET A 1 -1.73 26.69 46.18
CA MET A 1 -1.59 27.56 44.98
C MET A 1 -0.19 27.25 44.49
N GLU A 2 0.05 26.64 43.34
CA GLU A 2 -0.56 26.88 42.04
C GLU A 2 -0.22 25.68 41.14
N THR A 3 -1.24 25.10 40.51
CA THR A 3 -1.09 24.09 39.45
C THR A 3 -0.86 24.82 38.13
N SER A 4 0.30 24.65 37.50
CA SER A 4 0.52 25.16 36.14
C SER A 4 0.73 24.01 35.19
N ALA A 5 -0.38 23.58 34.58
CA ALA A 5 -0.42 22.69 33.44
C ALA A 5 -0.02 23.47 32.19
N THR A 6 1.08 23.07 31.55
CA THR A 6 1.48 23.62 30.25
C THR A 6 0.74 22.88 29.15
N GLY A 7 -0.39 23.43 28.73
CA GLY A 7 -1.11 23.00 27.53
C GLY A 7 -0.32 23.36 26.27
N ALA A 8 0.33 22.38 25.66
CA ALA A 8 0.95 22.53 24.36
C ALA A 8 -0.11 22.39 23.25
N SER A 9 -0.65 23.51 22.78
CA SER A 9 -1.48 23.56 21.57
C SER A 9 -0.64 23.21 20.34
N LYS A 10 -0.76 21.96 19.86
CA LYS A 10 -0.17 21.52 18.58
C LYS A 10 -0.78 22.35 17.43
N LYS A 11 0.02 23.23 16.81
CA LYS A 11 -0.32 23.88 15.55
C LYS A 11 -0.52 22.80 14.50
N LYS A 12 -1.76 22.61 14.03
CA LYS A 12 -2.06 21.70 12.90
C LYS A 12 -1.39 22.27 11.65
N GLY A 13 -0.22 21.72 11.29
CA GLY A 13 0.45 22.06 10.04
C GLY A 13 -0.52 21.86 8.88
N LYS A 14 -0.63 22.86 8.00
CA LYS A 14 -1.49 22.78 6.83
C LYS A 14 -1.03 21.59 5.99
N ARG A 15 -1.86 20.56 5.89
CA ARG A 15 -1.61 19.36 5.07
C ARG A 15 -1.44 19.81 3.61
N ILE A 16 -0.21 19.72 3.09
CA ILE A 16 0.15 20.21 1.75
C ILE A 16 -0.41 19.25 0.67
N TYR A 17 -0.48 17.95 0.97
CA TYR A 17 -0.90 16.90 0.05
C TYR A 17 -2.15 16.15 0.51
N SER A 18 -2.96 15.69 -0.44
CA SER A 18 -3.96 14.66 -0.18
C SER A 18 -3.28 13.34 0.24
N PHE A 19 -4.04 12.40 0.81
CA PHE A 19 -3.47 11.10 1.20
C PHE A 19 -2.98 10.34 -0.03
N LEU A 20 -3.73 10.40 -1.13
CA LEU A 20 -3.37 9.78 -2.40
C LEU A 20 -2.05 10.32 -2.94
N ASP A 21 -1.88 11.65 -2.97
CA ASP A 21 -0.64 12.27 -3.45
C ASP A 21 0.54 11.91 -2.54
N ALA A 22 0.31 11.88 -1.23
CA ALA A 22 1.34 11.49 -0.28
C ALA A 22 1.81 10.05 -0.45
N ARG A 23 0.87 9.12 -0.69
CA ARG A 23 1.20 7.71 -1.01
C ARG A 23 2.01 7.62 -2.29
N ARG A 24 1.62 8.33 -3.35
CA ARG A 24 2.37 8.34 -4.62
C ARG A 24 3.80 8.80 -4.43
N ILE A 25 4.02 9.87 -3.68
CA ILE A 25 5.35 10.38 -3.36
C ILE A 25 6.13 9.32 -2.57
N ALA A 26 5.57 8.81 -1.47
CA ALA A 26 6.24 7.83 -0.62
C ALA A 26 6.61 6.55 -1.37
N ARG A 27 5.68 6.00 -2.17
CA ARG A 27 5.89 4.83 -3.03
C ARG A 27 6.95 5.06 -4.11
N GLY A 28 7.02 6.27 -4.66
CA GLY A 28 8.03 6.66 -5.65
C GLY A 28 9.47 6.57 -5.12
N HIS A 29 9.66 6.63 -3.80
CA HIS A 29 10.96 6.43 -3.16
C HIS A 29 11.31 4.97 -2.88
N GLY A 30 10.32 4.07 -2.88
CA GLY A 30 10.55 2.64 -2.69
C GLY A 30 11.00 2.26 -1.28
N PHE A 31 10.57 2.98 -0.24
CA PHE A 31 10.83 2.57 1.14
C PHE A 31 10.18 1.23 1.44
N ALA A 32 10.94 0.32 2.05
CA ALA A 32 10.44 -0.99 2.45
C ALA A 32 9.85 -1.00 3.87
N SER A 33 10.11 0.03 4.67
CA SER A 33 9.72 0.07 6.07
C SER A 33 9.48 1.49 6.60
N LYS A 34 8.81 1.56 7.75
CA LYS A 34 8.64 2.80 8.51
C LYS A 34 10.00 3.39 8.90
N GLU A 35 10.92 2.54 9.32
CA GLU A 35 12.26 2.93 9.77
C GLU A 35 13.02 3.62 8.64
N GLU A 36 13.01 3.06 7.43
CA GLU A 36 13.61 3.68 6.25
C GLU A 36 12.95 5.03 5.91
N PHE A 37 11.62 5.11 5.96
CA PHE A 37 10.90 6.36 5.73
C PHE A 37 11.30 7.45 6.74
N LEU A 38 11.46 7.08 8.01
CA LEU A 38 11.83 8.01 9.09
C LEU A 38 13.31 8.42 9.02
N GLU A 39 14.20 7.49 8.65
CA GLU A 39 15.62 7.77 8.44
C GLU A 39 15.84 8.71 7.26
N TYR A 40 14.99 8.60 6.24
CA TYR A 40 14.94 9.49 5.07
C TYR A 40 14.37 10.89 5.37
N CYS A 41 14.69 11.44 6.54
CA CYS A 41 14.38 12.81 6.92
C CYS A 41 15.33 13.82 6.26
N CYS A 42 15.26 13.98 4.93
CA CYS A 42 15.82 15.17 4.30
C CYS A 42 14.89 16.38 4.55
N PRO A 43 15.35 17.44 5.24
CA PRO A 43 14.58 18.66 5.38
C PRO A 43 14.23 19.24 4.01
N GLY A 44 12.95 19.27 3.67
CA GLY A 44 12.44 19.94 2.47
C GLY A 44 12.40 19.11 1.19
N ALA A 45 12.87 17.86 1.16
CA ALA A 45 12.94 17.12 -0.10
C ALA A 45 11.55 16.65 -0.60
N TYR A 46 10.59 16.34 0.28
CA TYR A 46 9.30 15.76 -0.14
C TYR A 46 8.04 16.34 0.50
N GLN A 47 8.19 17.31 1.43
CA GLN A 47 7.07 17.92 2.15
C GLN A 47 6.08 16.92 2.81
N LEU A 48 6.43 15.64 2.90
CA LEU A 48 5.67 14.64 3.64
C LEU A 48 5.93 14.83 5.14
N PRO A 49 4.87 14.78 5.96
CA PRO A 49 5.02 14.84 7.41
C PRO A 49 5.74 13.58 7.91
N LYS A 50 6.54 13.73 8.98
CA LYS A 50 7.18 12.59 9.66
C LYS A 50 6.18 11.61 10.27
N ASN A 51 4.96 12.08 10.54
CA ASN A 51 3.89 11.32 11.16
C ASN A 51 2.69 11.26 10.21
N PRO A 52 2.82 10.54 9.07
CA PRO A 52 1.77 10.46 8.06
C PRO A 52 0.50 9.80 8.62
N ASP A 53 0.66 8.84 9.53
CA ASP A 53 -0.38 8.19 10.31
C ASP A 53 -1.27 9.15 11.12
N VAL A 54 -0.69 10.23 11.64
CA VAL A 54 -1.44 11.25 12.40
C VAL A 54 -2.10 12.27 11.49
N VAL A 55 -1.42 12.64 10.39
CA VAL A 55 -1.95 13.63 9.43
C VAL A 55 -3.10 13.06 8.61
N TRP A 56 -3.09 11.75 8.39
CA TRP A 56 -4.03 11.01 7.55
C TRP A 56 -4.83 9.97 8.32
N ALA A 57 -5.03 10.17 9.62
CA ALA A 57 -5.67 9.19 10.51
C ALA A 57 -7.00 8.62 9.99
N ASP A 58 -7.83 9.44 9.34
CA ASP A 58 -9.12 9.00 8.76
C ASP A 58 -8.96 8.10 7.53
N ASP A 59 -7.90 8.29 6.74
CA ASP A 59 -7.60 7.54 5.51
C ASP A 59 -6.54 6.43 5.74
N TRP A 60 -5.91 6.41 6.91
CA TRP A 60 -4.71 5.63 7.18
C TRP A 60 -5.02 4.15 7.31
N ARG A 61 -4.43 3.34 6.42
CA ARG A 61 -4.60 1.87 6.40
C ARG A 61 -3.37 1.10 6.89
N GLY A 62 -2.35 1.80 7.37
CA GLY A 62 -1.09 1.21 7.82
C GLY A 62 0.11 1.63 6.99
N TRP A 63 1.30 1.33 7.49
CA TRP A 63 2.56 1.69 6.84
C TRP A 63 2.74 0.99 5.51
N ASP A 64 2.40 -0.29 5.43
CA ASP A 64 2.59 -1.06 4.21
C ASP A 64 1.69 -0.56 3.07
N ASP A 65 0.47 -0.08 3.39
CA ASP A 65 -0.40 0.60 2.43
C ASP A 65 0.20 1.91 1.95
N PHE A 66 0.67 2.72 2.90
CA PHE A 66 1.19 4.05 2.62
C PHE A 66 2.46 4.00 1.76
N LEU A 67 3.36 3.09 2.09
CA LEU A 67 4.64 2.88 1.41
C LEU A 67 4.50 1.99 0.16
N GLY A 68 3.38 1.30 -0.01
CA GLY A 68 3.16 0.36 -1.12
C GLY A 68 4.00 -0.91 -1.01
N VAL A 69 4.30 -1.34 0.23
CA VAL A 69 5.06 -2.56 0.49
C VAL A 69 4.22 -3.78 0.08
N PRO A 70 4.80 -4.72 -0.67
CA PRO A 70 4.08 -5.92 -1.08
C PRO A 70 3.54 -6.74 0.09
N TYR A 71 2.43 -7.44 -0.13
CA TYR A 71 1.90 -8.39 0.85
C TYR A 71 2.92 -9.50 1.12
N GLN A 72 3.23 -9.75 2.40
CA GLN A 72 4.21 -10.76 2.78
C GLN A 72 3.63 -12.18 2.73
N GLU A 73 2.38 -12.32 3.16
CA GLU A 73 1.70 -13.62 3.25
C GLU A 73 1.02 -13.98 1.92
N PHE A 74 1.30 -15.20 1.42
CA PHE A 74 0.74 -15.69 0.16
C PHE A 74 -0.79 -15.74 0.17
N GLU A 75 -1.39 -16.27 1.23
CA GLU A 75 -2.86 -16.43 1.31
C GLU A 75 -3.59 -15.07 1.31
N GLU A 76 -3.03 -14.06 1.99
CA GLU A 76 -3.58 -12.71 1.99
C GLU A 76 -3.51 -12.11 0.58
N ALA A 77 -2.34 -12.19 -0.04
CA ALA A 77 -2.11 -11.65 -1.38
C ALA A 77 -2.98 -12.35 -2.43
N ARG A 78 -3.12 -13.68 -2.34
CA ARG A 78 -3.98 -14.49 -3.19
C ARG A 78 -5.44 -14.08 -3.04
N SER A 79 -5.93 -13.92 -1.82
CA SER A 79 -7.31 -13.46 -1.58
C SER A 79 -7.58 -12.10 -2.23
N ILE A 80 -6.63 -11.16 -2.14
CA ILE A 80 -6.72 -9.87 -2.82
C ILE A 80 -6.70 -10.02 -4.35
N ALA A 81 -5.80 -10.84 -4.91
CA ALA A 81 -5.73 -11.11 -6.34
C ALA A 81 -7.06 -11.67 -6.86
N ARG A 82 -7.60 -12.70 -6.20
CA ARG A 82 -8.88 -13.30 -6.57
C ARG A 82 -10.04 -12.33 -6.46
N LYS A 83 -10.08 -11.49 -5.42
CA LYS A 83 -11.16 -10.53 -5.20
C LYS A 83 -11.13 -9.35 -6.17
N GLN A 84 -9.95 -8.82 -6.47
CA GLN A 84 -9.79 -7.57 -7.22
C GLN A 84 -9.51 -7.79 -8.71
N LEU A 85 -8.86 -8.91 -9.06
CA LEU A 85 -8.29 -9.13 -10.38
C LEU A 85 -8.94 -10.27 -11.17
N SER A 86 -9.62 -11.25 -10.54
CA SER A 86 -10.20 -12.41 -11.25
C SER A 86 -11.21 -12.04 -12.36
N GLY A 87 -11.92 -10.91 -12.21
CA GLY A 87 -12.83 -10.38 -13.23
C GLY A 87 -12.16 -9.46 -14.26
N VAL A 88 -10.91 -9.07 -14.04
CA VAL A 88 -10.17 -8.07 -14.83
C VAL A 88 -9.10 -8.71 -15.70
N VAL A 89 -8.40 -9.72 -15.16
CA VAL A 89 -7.34 -10.46 -15.84
C VAL A 89 -7.56 -11.95 -15.68
N LYS A 90 -7.33 -12.71 -16.75
CA LYS A 90 -7.53 -14.17 -16.76
C LYS A 90 -6.26 -14.97 -17.06
N SER A 91 -5.18 -14.28 -17.38
CA SER A 91 -3.92 -14.89 -17.77
C SER A 91 -2.74 -14.18 -17.11
N LYS A 92 -1.62 -14.90 -17.03
CA LYS A 92 -0.34 -14.34 -16.58
C LYS A 92 0.04 -13.11 -17.41
N GLU A 93 -0.13 -13.18 -18.72
CA GLU A 93 0.26 -12.11 -19.65
C GLU A 93 -0.57 -10.84 -19.39
N GLU A 94 -1.88 -10.99 -19.16
CA GLU A 94 -2.76 -9.87 -18.78
C GLU A 94 -2.39 -9.28 -17.42
N TYR A 95 -2.10 -10.12 -16.43
CA TYR A 95 -1.62 -9.66 -15.12
C TYR A 95 -0.33 -8.84 -15.27
N LEU A 96 0.69 -9.36 -15.95
CA LEU A 96 1.95 -8.63 -16.14
C LEU A 96 1.71 -7.31 -16.89
N THR A 97 0.89 -7.33 -17.93
CA THR A 97 0.54 -6.12 -18.70
C THR A 97 -0.16 -5.07 -17.84
N LEU A 98 -1.07 -5.48 -16.95
CA LEU A 98 -1.79 -4.58 -16.04
C LEU A 98 -0.83 -3.81 -15.12
N PHE A 99 0.15 -4.49 -14.54
CA PHE A 99 1.14 -3.90 -13.64
C PHE A 99 2.21 -3.09 -14.40
N GLU A 100 2.65 -3.56 -15.57
CA GLU A 100 3.60 -2.83 -16.41
C GLU A 100 3.02 -1.49 -16.88
N GLN A 101 1.75 -1.49 -17.29
CA GLN A 101 1.04 -0.28 -17.72
C GLN A 101 0.57 0.61 -16.55
N LYS A 102 0.81 0.19 -15.30
CA LYS A 102 0.38 0.89 -14.07
C LYS A 102 -1.10 1.28 -14.11
N LYS A 103 -1.93 0.36 -14.59
CA LYS A 103 -3.38 0.57 -14.81
C LYS A 103 -4.24 0.37 -13.55
N LEU A 104 -3.62 0.06 -12.42
CA LEU A 104 -4.30 -0.07 -11.14
C LEU A 104 -4.37 1.29 -10.44
N ASP A 105 -5.57 1.63 -9.96
CA ASP A 105 -5.76 2.78 -9.08
C ASP A 105 -4.91 2.65 -7.81
N ASP A 106 -4.33 3.78 -7.36
CA ASP A 106 -3.50 3.83 -6.14
C ASP A 106 -4.24 3.39 -4.87
N ASP A 107 -5.58 3.45 -4.87
CA ASP A 107 -6.43 3.01 -3.76
C ASP A 107 -6.83 1.53 -3.85
N ASN A 108 -6.61 0.89 -5.01
CA ASN A 108 -6.90 -0.53 -5.15
C ASN A 108 -5.86 -1.35 -4.37
N PRO A 109 -6.26 -2.21 -3.43
CA PRO A 109 -5.32 -3.02 -2.66
C PRO A 109 -4.47 -3.95 -3.55
N ALA A 110 -4.96 -4.33 -4.73
CA ALA A 110 -4.21 -5.12 -5.70
C ALA A 110 -2.91 -4.44 -6.17
N PHE A 111 -2.80 -3.11 -6.03
CA PHE A 111 -1.58 -2.37 -6.35
C PHE A 111 -0.35 -2.89 -5.58
N ARG A 112 -0.55 -3.43 -4.38
CA ARG A 112 0.52 -4.00 -3.54
C ARG A 112 0.84 -5.45 -3.87
N LEU A 113 0.16 -6.08 -4.82
CA LEU A 113 0.55 -7.42 -5.24
C LEU A 113 1.89 -7.34 -5.98
N PRO A 114 2.77 -8.33 -5.78
CA PRO A 114 4.05 -8.35 -6.46
C PRO A 114 3.85 -8.51 -7.97
N TYR A 115 4.74 -7.89 -8.76
CA TYR A 115 4.74 -8.04 -10.22
C TYR A 115 4.92 -9.51 -10.66
N ARG A 116 5.71 -10.28 -9.89
CA ARG A 116 5.97 -11.71 -10.11
C ARG A 116 5.63 -12.51 -8.86
N PRO A 117 4.33 -12.78 -8.59
CA PRO A 117 3.92 -13.54 -7.42
C PRO A 117 4.48 -14.96 -7.43
N ASP A 118 4.69 -15.54 -8.61
CA ASP A 118 5.36 -16.84 -8.82
C ASP A 118 6.81 -16.87 -8.32
N LEU A 119 7.51 -15.74 -8.36
CA LEU A 119 8.88 -15.63 -7.86
C LEU A 119 8.95 -15.12 -6.42
N TYR A 120 7.93 -14.38 -5.98
CA TYR A 120 7.85 -13.80 -4.65
C TYR A 120 7.41 -14.85 -3.62
N TYR A 121 6.31 -15.57 -3.90
CA TYR A 121 5.74 -16.60 -3.01
C TYR A 121 6.22 -18.01 -3.38
N LYS A 122 7.54 -18.19 -3.51
CA LYS A 122 8.13 -19.49 -3.92
C LYS A 122 7.60 -20.68 -3.11
N THR A 123 7.31 -20.44 -1.83
CA THR A 123 6.65 -21.36 -0.93
C THR A 123 5.15 -21.07 -0.92
N GLY A 124 4.34 -22.04 -1.36
CA GLY A 124 2.87 -21.93 -1.42
C GLY A 124 2.33 -21.61 -2.80
N TRP A 125 3.15 -21.12 -3.74
CA TRP A 125 2.73 -20.92 -5.12
C TRP A 125 2.33 -22.24 -5.79
N THR A 126 1.07 -22.31 -6.22
CA THR A 126 0.50 -23.51 -6.84
C THR A 126 0.35 -23.34 -8.36
N GLY A 127 0.13 -22.12 -8.84
CA GLY A 127 -0.02 -21.83 -10.26
C GLY A 127 -0.76 -20.52 -10.53
N TRP A 128 -0.75 -20.10 -11.79
CA TRP A 128 -1.49 -18.89 -12.20
C TRP A 128 -3.00 -19.10 -12.17
N ASP A 129 -3.47 -20.31 -12.48
CA ASP A 129 -4.88 -20.68 -12.35
C ASP A 129 -5.33 -20.51 -10.90
N ASP A 130 -4.60 -21.09 -9.93
CA ASP A 130 -4.89 -20.93 -8.50
C ASP A 130 -4.89 -19.46 -8.05
N TRP A 131 -3.94 -18.66 -8.55
CA TRP A 131 -3.80 -17.25 -8.16
C TRP A 131 -4.94 -16.35 -8.66
N LEU A 132 -5.44 -16.60 -9.88
CA LEU A 132 -6.43 -15.75 -10.55
C LEU A 132 -7.87 -16.32 -10.51
N GLU A 133 -8.03 -17.55 -10.06
CA GLU A 133 -9.33 -18.20 -9.96
C GLU A 133 -10.26 -17.44 -9.00
N PRO A 134 -11.47 -17.06 -9.45
CA PRO A 134 -12.43 -16.40 -8.56
C PRO A 134 -12.81 -17.35 -7.42
N ASP A 135 -13.02 -16.81 -6.23
CA ASP A 135 -13.54 -17.60 -5.12
C ASP A 135 -14.98 -18.04 -5.47
N GLU A 136 -15.16 -19.32 -5.85
CA GLU A 136 -16.46 -19.89 -6.27
C GLU A 136 -17.56 -19.76 -5.21
N LYS A 137 -17.24 -19.37 -3.96
CA LYS A 137 -18.22 -19.17 -2.90
C LYS A 137 -18.96 -17.83 -2.92
N ALA A 138 -18.74 -16.99 -3.93
CA ALA A 138 -19.57 -15.79 -4.15
C ALA A 138 -20.84 -16.06 -5.00
N SER A 139 -21.08 -17.29 -5.44
CA SER A 139 -22.24 -17.68 -6.25
C SER A 139 -22.98 -18.86 -5.62
N SER A 140 -23.62 -18.64 -4.47
CA SER A 140 -24.73 -19.47 -3.93
C SER A 140 -25.53 -18.67 -2.90
#